data_AF-A0AAE0UPA0-F1
#
_entry.id   AF-A0AAE0UPA0-F1
#
_cell.length_a   1.000
_cell.length_b   1.000
_cell.length_c   1.000
_cell.angle_alpha   90.00
_cell.angle_beta   90.00
_cell.angle_gamma   90.00
#
_symmetry.space_group_name_H-M   'P 1'
#
loop_
_entity.id
_entity.type
_entity.pdbx_description
1 polymer ?
#
loop_
_entity_poly.entity_id
_entity_poly.type
_entity_poly.pdbx_seq_one_letter_code
_entity_poly.pdbx_strand_id
1 'polypeptide(L)'
;MSLNIRFGDVEELRGLAIRLQMSNTFYESAGQNWFTLDSVHIHYNWTHEATFNATDVYAPSTNSYHCQYVSSLQKYDTLLVPSSNTDNAANWHITFTDFQIQAFNVHSNKFSSASDCATFFTPAILMGLITSLILLLVLAYALHMVVHLKHIDRYEEHKTTVYFPRSTEAESTDKNNQ
;
A
#
# COMPACT_ATOMS: atom_id res chain seq x y z
N MET A 1 -18.27 -10.30 20.77
CA MET A 1 -18.98 -11.32 19.97
C MET A 1 -18.00 -12.41 19.58
N SER A 2 -18.43 -13.65 19.39
CA SER A 2 -17.54 -14.72 18.94
C SER A 2 -18.18 -15.59 17.87
N LEU A 3 -17.43 -15.88 16.82
CA LEU A 3 -17.76 -16.87 15.80
C LEU A 3 -16.97 -18.15 16.13
N ASN A 4 -17.65 -19.28 16.27
CA ASN A 4 -17.01 -20.57 16.54
C ASN A 4 -17.30 -21.52 15.39
N ILE A 5 -16.24 -21.90 14.67
CA ILE A 5 -16.28 -22.82 13.54
C ILE A 5 -15.76 -24.16 14.03
N ARG A 6 -16.63 -25.15 14.12
CA ARG A 6 -16.27 -26.50 14.55
C ARG A 6 -16.07 -27.37 13.32
N PHE A 7 -14.84 -27.80 13.11
CA PHE A 7 -14.51 -28.87 12.21
C PHE A 7 -14.67 -30.18 13.01
N GLY A 8 -15.15 -31.24 12.38
CA GLY A 8 -15.26 -32.54 13.04
C GLY A 8 -13.86 -33.11 13.32
N ASP A 9 -13.72 -34.41 13.10
CA ASP A 9 -12.39 -35.00 13.09
C ASP A 9 -11.73 -34.71 11.73
N VAL A 10 -10.59 -34.02 11.77
CA VAL A 10 -9.77 -33.68 10.60
C VAL A 10 -8.45 -34.42 10.74
N GLU A 11 -8.30 -35.55 10.05
CA GLU A 11 -7.10 -36.41 10.15
C GLU A 11 -6.79 -36.81 11.61
N GLU A 12 -5.62 -36.45 12.14
CA GLU A 12 -5.22 -36.69 13.53
C GLU A 12 -5.77 -35.63 14.51
N LEU A 13 -6.31 -34.53 13.98
CA LEU A 13 -6.88 -33.44 14.77
C LEU A 13 -8.34 -33.73 15.09
N ARG A 14 -8.57 -34.34 16.26
CA ARG A 14 -9.91 -34.59 16.79
C ARG A 14 -10.52 -33.32 17.38
N GLY A 15 -11.77 -33.06 17.05
CA GLY A 15 -12.53 -31.92 17.60
C GLY A 15 -11.86 -30.57 17.38
N LEU A 16 -11.40 -30.30 16.15
CA LEU A 16 -10.77 -29.03 15.80
C LEU A 16 -11.84 -27.91 15.76
N ALA A 17 -11.66 -26.86 16.54
CA ALA A 17 -12.54 -25.69 16.50
C ALA A 17 -11.72 -24.41 16.41
N ILE A 18 -12.12 -23.51 15.51
CA ILE A 18 -11.52 -22.19 15.34
C ILE A 18 -12.53 -21.15 15.83
N ARG A 19 -12.15 -20.41 16.86
CA ARG A 19 -12.97 -19.34 17.44
C ARG A 19 -12.36 -17.99 17.16
N LEU A 20 -13.11 -17.14 16.49
CA LEU A 20 -12.76 -15.75 16.22
C LEU A 20 -13.50 -14.86 17.24
N GLN A 21 -12.75 -14.07 17.99
CA GLN A 21 -13.30 -13.15 18.98
C GLN A 21 -13.20 -11.72 18.46
N MET A 22 -14.32 -11.01 18.49
CA MET A 22 -14.45 -9.67 17.94
C MET A 22 -15.10 -8.72 18.94
N SER A 23 -14.66 -7.47 18.93
CA SER A 23 -15.24 -6.38 19.73
C SER A 23 -15.74 -5.25 18.82
N ASN A 24 -16.49 -4.32 19.42
CA ASN A 24 -17.06 -3.16 18.72
C ASN A 24 -16.86 -1.93 19.60
N THR A 25 -16.17 -0.93 19.08
CA THR A 25 -15.75 0.27 19.83
C THR A 25 -16.12 1.52 19.05
N PHE A 26 -16.72 2.50 19.73
CA PHE A 26 -16.97 3.82 19.16
C PHE A 26 -15.70 4.67 19.22
N TYR A 27 -15.22 5.13 18.06
CA TYR A 27 -14.08 6.03 17.98
C TYR A 27 -14.56 7.46 17.74
N GLU A 28 -14.43 8.33 18.74
CA GLU A 28 -14.88 9.72 18.67
C GLU A 28 -14.22 10.50 17.53
N SER A 29 -12.93 10.28 17.28
CA SER A 29 -12.18 10.91 16.19
C SER A 29 -12.72 10.58 14.80
N ALA A 30 -13.33 9.40 14.64
CA ALA A 30 -13.94 8.95 13.39
C ALA A 30 -15.47 9.16 13.38
N GLY A 31 -16.09 9.50 14.52
CA GLY A 31 -17.54 9.66 14.67
C GLY A 31 -18.35 8.39 14.39
N GLN A 32 -17.75 7.20 14.47
CA GLN A 32 -18.41 5.94 14.14
C GLN A 32 -17.89 4.74 14.94
N ASN A 33 -18.68 3.68 14.96
CA ASN A 33 -18.32 2.38 15.54
C ASN A 33 -17.44 1.58 14.59
N TRP A 34 -16.38 0.99 15.11
CA TRP A 34 -15.48 0.08 14.41
C TRP A 34 -15.48 -1.28 15.09
N PHE A 35 -15.51 -2.34 14.29
CA PHE A 35 -15.29 -3.68 14.81
C PHE A 35 -13.84 -4.08 14.60
N THR A 36 -13.32 -4.86 15.55
CA THR A 36 -11.98 -5.42 15.51
C THR A 36 -12.08 -6.93 15.69
N LEU A 37 -11.21 -7.69 15.01
CA LEU A 37 -10.88 -9.04 15.42
C LEU A 37 -9.82 -8.92 16.51
N ASP A 38 -10.14 -9.36 17.72
CA ASP A 38 -9.25 -9.22 18.87
C ASP A 38 -8.29 -10.41 18.94
N SER A 39 -8.82 -11.63 18.78
CA SER A 39 -8.06 -12.86 18.88
C SER A 39 -8.68 -14.02 18.09
N VAL A 40 -7.82 -14.97 17.71
CA VAL A 40 -8.18 -16.25 17.10
C VAL A 40 -7.69 -17.37 18.00
N HIS A 41 -8.61 -18.24 18.39
CA HIS A 41 -8.34 -19.39 19.24
C HIS A 41 -8.51 -20.66 18.43
N ILE A 42 -7.51 -21.52 18.45
CA ILE A 42 -7.56 -22.86 17.88
C ILE A 42 -7.70 -23.83 19.05
N HIS A 43 -8.83 -24.51 19.14
CA HIS A 43 -9.03 -25.60 20.08
C HIS A 43 -8.85 -26.93 19.34
N TYR A 44 -8.08 -27.85 19.91
CA TYR A 44 -7.92 -29.19 19.36
C TYR A 44 -7.84 -30.22 20.48
N ASN A 45 -8.27 -31.45 20.17
CA ASN A 45 -8.30 -32.58 21.10
C ASN A 45 -9.01 -32.25 22.43
N TRP A 46 -10.02 -31.38 22.37
CA TRP A 46 -10.88 -30.89 23.46
C TRP A 46 -10.18 -30.13 24.62
N THR A 47 -8.87 -30.30 24.81
CA THR A 47 -8.13 -29.80 25.97
C THR A 47 -7.05 -28.79 25.61
N HIS A 48 -6.58 -28.78 24.37
CA HIS A 48 -5.50 -27.90 23.95
C HIS A 48 -6.05 -26.67 23.25
N GLU A 49 -5.41 -25.53 23.51
CA GLU A 49 -5.74 -24.24 22.92
C GLU A 49 -4.45 -23.57 22.45
N ALA A 50 -4.51 -22.97 21.25
CA ALA A 50 -3.50 -22.07 20.72
C ALA A 50 -4.17 -20.72 20.46
N THR A 51 -3.64 -19.66 21.06
CA THR A 51 -4.22 -18.32 20.97
C THR A 51 -3.32 -17.39 20.16
N PHE A 52 -3.93 -16.71 19.20
CA PHE A 52 -3.30 -15.67 18.39
C PHE A 52 -4.00 -14.34 18.63
N ASN A 53 -3.24 -13.30 18.95
CA ASN A 53 -3.73 -11.93 18.96
C ASN A 53 -3.74 -11.44 17.51
N ALA A 54 -4.86 -10.84 17.10
CA ALA A 54 -4.97 -10.26 15.77
C ALA A 54 -4.52 -8.80 15.81
N THR A 55 -3.68 -8.43 14.85
CA THR A 55 -3.22 -7.06 14.63
C THR A 55 -3.72 -6.57 13.29
N ASP A 56 -4.16 -5.32 13.23
CA ASP A 56 -4.59 -4.67 11.99
C ASP A 56 -5.72 -5.37 11.22
N VAL A 57 -6.57 -6.11 11.95
CA VAL A 57 -7.81 -6.71 11.42
C VAL A 57 -9.01 -5.96 12.00
N TYR A 58 -9.40 -4.88 11.33
CA TYR A 58 -10.49 -4.00 11.77
C TYR A 58 -11.15 -3.28 10.60
N ALA A 59 -12.43 -2.93 10.75
CA ALA A 59 -13.14 -2.11 9.78
C ALA A 59 -14.29 -1.33 10.46
N PRO A 60 -14.81 -0.26 9.82
CA PRO A 60 -16.05 0.36 10.28
C PRO A 60 -17.14 -0.69 10.43
N SER A 61 -17.92 -0.63 11.51
CA SER A 61 -18.98 -1.62 11.80
C SER A 61 -20.00 -1.78 10.66
N THR A 62 -20.20 -0.73 9.86
CA THR A 62 -21.07 -0.72 8.66
C THR A 62 -20.51 -1.45 7.45
N ASN A 63 -19.22 -1.77 7.44
CA ASN A 63 -18.50 -2.38 6.34
C ASN A 63 -18.00 -3.77 6.71
N SER A 64 -17.60 -4.57 5.72
CA SER A 64 -16.86 -5.81 5.97
C SER A 64 -15.36 -5.57 5.87
N TYR A 65 -14.55 -6.27 6.64
CA TYR A 65 -13.10 -6.34 6.42
C TYR A 65 -12.79 -7.38 5.34
N HIS A 66 -11.88 -7.07 4.43
CA HIS A 66 -11.37 -8.01 3.43
C HIS A 66 -9.84 -7.96 3.36
N CYS A 67 -9.21 -9.12 3.26
CA CYS A 67 -7.77 -9.21 3.07
C CYS A 67 -7.38 -10.49 2.34
N GLN A 68 -6.39 -10.39 1.45
CA GLN A 68 -5.88 -11.55 0.72
C GLN A 68 -5.29 -12.61 1.66
N TYR A 69 -4.60 -12.19 2.71
CA TYR A 69 -3.98 -13.06 3.70
C TYR A 69 -4.16 -12.51 5.11
N VAL A 70 -4.70 -13.34 6.01
CA VAL A 70 -4.63 -13.12 7.46
C VAL A 70 -3.90 -14.31 8.05
N SER A 71 -2.64 -14.10 8.46
CA SER A 71 -1.71 -15.20 8.70
C SER A 71 -0.83 -14.96 9.92
N SER A 72 -0.39 -16.06 10.53
CA SER A 72 0.67 -16.07 11.52
C SER A 72 2.07 -16.19 10.93
N LEU A 73 2.20 -16.29 9.60
CA LEU A 73 3.48 -16.45 8.92
C LEU A 73 4.08 -15.09 8.53
N GLN A 74 5.39 -14.96 8.72
CA GLN A 74 6.11 -13.72 8.44
C GLN A 74 6.12 -13.30 6.97
N LYS A 75 5.90 -14.24 6.05
CA LYS A 75 5.74 -13.96 4.62
C LYS A 75 4.50 -13.11 4.30
N TYR A 76 3.49 -13.11 5.17
CA TYR A 76 2.18 -12.48 4.96
C TYR A 76 1.86 -11.46 6.06
N ASP A 77 2.82 -10.58 6.35
CA ASP A 77 2.73 -9.46 7.32
C ASP A 77 2.46 -9.82 8.79
N THR A 78 2.23 -11.11 9.11
CA THR A 78 2.04 -11.63 10.48
C THR A 78 0.89 -10.97 11.24
N LEU A 79 -0.29 -10.83 10.61
CA LEU A 79 -1.47 -10.26 11.26
C LEU A 79 -2.00 -11.07 12.45
N LEU A 80 -1.54 -12.32 12.63
CA LEU A 80 -1.89 -13.19 13.76
C LEU A 80 -0.63 -13.54 14.56
N VAL A 81 -0.47 -12.92 15.72
CA VAL A 81 0.73 -13.10 16.56
C VAL A 81 0.41 -14.03 17.72
N PRO A 82 1.20 -15.10 17.99
CA PRO A 82 1.01 -15.94 19.17
C PRO A 82 0.95 -15.10 20.45
N SER A 83 -0.04 -15.33 21.31
CA SER A 83 -0.23 -14.55 22.54
C SER A 83 0.90 -14.72 23.56
N SER A 84 1.59 -15.87 23.55
CA SER A 84 2.78 -16.14 24.35
C SER A 84 3.74 -17.09 23.62
N ASN A 85 5.04 -16.86 23.79
CA ASN A 85 6.12 -17.72 23.28
C ASN A 85 6.21 -19.07 24.01
N THR A 86 5.55 -19.21 25.16
CA THR A 86 5.52 -20.46 25.94
C THR A 86 4.28 -21.30 25.66
N ASP A 87 3.35 -20.78 24.85
CA ASP A 87 2.08 -21.44 24.59
C ASP A 87 2.20 -22.38 23.39
N ASN A 88 1.28 -23.35 23.29
CA ASN A 88 1.25 -24.27 22.15
C ASN A 88 1.15 -23.53 20.81
N ALA A 89 0.65 -22.29 20.81
CA ALA A 89 0.51 -21.42 19.64
C ALA A 89 1.80 -21.22 18.82
N ALA A 90 2.98 -21.27 19.43
CA ALA A 90 4.25 -21.18 18.69
C ALA A 90 4.47 -22.35 17.72
N ASN A 91 3.83 -23.50 17.96
CA ASN A 91 3.89 -24.69 17.11
C ASN A 91 2.80 -24.73 16.04
N TRP A 92 1.91 -23.72 16.02
CA TRP A 92 0.80 -23.65 15.08
C TRP A 92 1.03 -22.54 14.07
N HIS A 93 0.68 -22.82 12.82
CA HIS A 93 0.58 -21.80 11.80
C HIS A 93 -0.82 -21.81 11.21
N ILE A 94 -1.43 -20.63 11.18
CA ILE A 94 -2.75 -20.43 10.61
C ILE A 94 -2.65 -19.37 9.52
N THR A 95 -3.30 -19.64 8.39
CA THR A 95 -3.37 -18.71 7.27
C THR A 95 -4.76 -18.79 6.69
N PHE A 96 -5.51 -17.71 6.80
CA PHE A 96 -6.73 -17.50 6.04
C PHE A 96 -6.35 -16.84 4.72
N THR A 97 -6.85 -17.39 3.62
CA THR A 97 -6.71 -16.82 2.28
C THR A 97 -8.05 -16.26 1.84
N ASP A 98 -8.05 -15.12 1.14
CA ASP A 98 -9.29 -14.47 0.66
C ASP A 98 -10.29 -14.25 1.81
N PHE A 99 -9.79 -13.66 2.89
CA PHE A 99 -10.50 -13.54 4.15
C PHE A 99 -11.44 -12.35 4.13
N GLN A 100 -12.75 -12.59 4.23
CA GLN A 100 -13.76 -11.55 4.41
C GLN A 100 -14.62 -11.81 5.66
N ILE A 101 -14.78 -10.79 6.50
CA ILE A 101 -15.58 -10.87 7.73
C ILE A 101 -16.34 -9.57 8.01
N GLN A 102 -17.53 -9.69 8.57
CA GLN A 102 -18.31 -8.56 9.09
C GLN A 102 -19.00 -8.98 10.37
N ALA A 103 -18.97 -8.11 11.37
CA ALA A 103 -19.61 -8.34 12.66
C ALA A 103 -20.55 -7.17 13.02
N PHE A 104 -21.48 -7.44 13.94
CA PHE A 104 -22.41 -6.48 14.58
C PHE A 104 -23.47 -5.81 13.68
N ASN A 105 -23.14 -5.38 12.45
CA ASN A 105 -24.04 -4.57 11.62
C ASN A 105 -24.30 -5.19 10.22
N VAL A 106 -24.62 -6.49 10.20
CA VAL A 106 -24.92 -7.24 8.97
C VAL A 106 -26.38 -7.05 8.58
N HIS A 107 -26.62 -6.70 7.32
CA HIS A 107 -27.96 -6.50 6.77
C HIS A 107 -28.22 -7.46 5.61
N SER A 108 -29.47 -7.92 5.49
CA SER A 108 -29.92 -8.76 4.36
C SER A 108 -29.08 -10.03 4.13
N ASN A 109 -28.47 -10.57 5.18
CA ASN A 109 -27.62 -11.77 5.13
C ASN A 109 -26.49 -11.71 4.07
N LYS A 110 -25.97 -10.52 3.78
CA LYS A 110 -24.87 -10.30 2.84
C LYS A 110 -23.82 -9.37 3.45
N PHE A 111 -22.58 -9.51 2.99
CA PHE A 111 -21.55 -8.54 3.31
C PHE A 111 -21.88 -7.17 2.72
N SER A 112 -21.57 -6.15 3.51
CA SER A 112 -21.54 -4.76 3.05
C SER A 112 -20.26 -4.51 2.25
N SER A 113 -20.03 -3.26 1.81
CA SER A 113 -18.81 -2.92 1.09
C SER A 113 -17.55 -3.31 1.87
N ALA A 114 -16.56 -3.84 1.16
CA ALA A 114 -15.29 -4.26 1.73
C ALA A 114 -14.38 -3.08 2.04
N SER A 115 -13.73 -3.14 3.19
CA SER A 115 -12.58 -2.35 3.59
C SER A 115 -11.36 -3.26 3.49
N ASP A 116 -10.56 -3.04 2.46
CA ASP A 116 -9.36 -3.83 2.19
C ASP A 116 -8.23 -3.51 3.18
N CYS A 117 -7.49 -4.54 3.59
CA CYS A 117 -6.32 -4.41 4.48
C CYS A 117 -5.12 -3.70 3.84
N ALA A 118 -5.08 -3.61 2.50
CA ALA A 118 -4.02 -2.94 1.78
C ALA A 118 -4.50 -1.57 1.29
N THR A 119 -3.72 -0.52 1.56
CA THR A 119 -3.92 0.78 0.92
C THR A 119 -3.42 0.74 -0.51
N PHE A 120 -4.13 1.40 -1.43
CA PHE A 120 -3.75 1.48 -2.85
C PHE A 120 -2.30 1.95 -3.08
N PHE A 121 -1.77 2.78 -2.18
CA PHE A 121 -0.38 3.19 -2.17
C PHE A 121 0.22 2.89 -0.81
N THR A 122 1.34 2.16 -0.80
CA THR A 122 2.15 2.00 0.41
C THR A 122 2.86 3.32 0.72
N PRO A 123 3.24 3.56 1.99
CA PRO A 123 4.03 4.74 2.34
C PRO A 123 5.31 4.87 1.50
N ALA A 124 5.97 3.75 1.20
CA ALA A 124 7.18 3.73 0.38
C ALA A 124 6.91 4.18 -1.07
N ILE A 125 5.85 3.66 -1.71
CA ILE A 125 5.47 4.07 -3.06
C ILE A 125 5.11 5.56 -3.08
N LEU A 126 4.37 6.04 -2.09
CA LEU A 126 4.00 7.45 -2.00
C LEU A 126 5.22 8.37 -1.89
N MET A 127 6.17 8.03 -1.02
CA MET A 127 7.43 8.79 -0.90
C MET A 127 8.23 8.77 -2.20
N GLY A 128 8.27 7.62 -2.89
CA GLY A 128 8.89 7.49 -4.22
C GLY A 128 8.23 8.36 -5.29
N LEU A 129 6.90 8.38 -5.35
CA LEU A 129 6.15 9.21 -6.30
C LEU A 129 6.35 10.70 -6.04
N ILE A 130 6.32 11.13 -4.77
CA ILE A 130 6.52 12.53 -4.39
C ILE A 130 7.94 12.99 -4.77
N THR A 131 8.96 12.20 -4.42
CA THR A 131 10.36 12.52 -4.75
C THR A 131 10.59 12.54 -6.26
N SER A 132 10.05 11.57 -7.00
CA SER A 132 10.12 11.53 -8.46
C SER A 132 9.47 12.78 -9.09
N LEU A 133 8.29 13.17 -8.61
CA LEU A 133 7.59 14.36 -9.09
C LEU A 133 8.41 15.63 -8.84
N ILE A 134 9.02 15.79 -7.66
CA ILE A 134 9.88 16.93 -7.34
C ILE A 134 11.07 17.01 -8.31
N LEU A 135 11.76 15.89 -8.55
CA LEU A 135 12.90 15.86 -9.46
C LEU A 135 12.50 16.18 -10.91
N LEU A 136 11.34 15.69 -11.35
CA LEU A 136 10.79 16.02 -12.67
C LEU A 136 10.49 17.52 -12.81
N LEU A 137 9.93 18.16 -11.77
CA LEU A 137 9.68 19.60 -11.78
C LEU A 137 10.98 20.40 -11.83
N VAL A 138 12.01 20.01 -11.08
CA VAL A 138 13.33 20.65 -11.11
C VAL A 138 13.97 20.51 -12.49
N LEU A 139 13.92 19.32 -13.08
CA LEU A 139 14.43 19.06 -14.43
C LEU A 139 13.69 19.88 -15.48
N ALA A 140 12.36 19.91 -15.43
CA ALA A 140 11.54 20.69 -16.34
C ALA A 140 11.85 22.18 -16.25
N TYR A 141 12.05 22.70 -15.03
CA TYR A 141 12.46 24.09 -14.81
C TYR A 141 13.85 24.38 -15.40
N ALA A 142 14.83 23.51 -15.17
CA ALA A 142 16.17 23.66 -15.73
C ALA A 142 16.14 23.65 -17.27
N LEU A 143 15.41 22.71 -17.88
CA LEU A 143 15.24 22.63 -19.33
C LEU A 143 14.53 23.86 -19.88
N HIS A 144 13.48 24.33 -19.21
CA HIS A 144 12.77 25.56 -19.57
C HIS A 144 13.73 26.76 -19.60
N MET A 145 14.61 26.89 -18.61
CA MET A 145 15.62 27.95 -18.58
C MET A 145 16.65 27.83 -19.72
N VAL A 146 17.12 26.61 -20.03
CA VAL A 146 18.05 26.39 -21.16
C VAL A 146 17.41 26.75 -22.49
N VAL A 147 16.15 26.35 -22.72
CA VAL A 147 15.41 26.69 -23.94
C VAL A 147 15.20 28.21 -24.04
N HIS A 148 14.87 28.87 -22.92
CA HIS A 148 14.68 30.32 -22.89
C HIS A 148 15.97 31.08 -23.21
N LEU A 149 17.11 30.66 -22.66
CA LEU A 149 18.42 31.24 -23.00
C LEU A 149 18.75 31.05 -24.49
N LYS A 150 18.55 29.83 -25.02
CA LYS A 150 18.77 29.54 -26.45
C LYS A 150 17.85 30.35 -27.37
N HIS A 151 16.65 30.69 -26.91
CA HIS A 151 15.73 31.55 -27.64
C HIS A 151 16.24 33.01 -27.69
N ILE A 152 16.72 33.54 -26.56
CA ILE A 152 17.32 34.88 -26.50
C ILE A 152 18.55 34.98 -27.40
N ASP A 153 19.46 34.00 -27.33
CA ASP A 153 20.71 33.99 -28.10
C ASP A 153 20.44 34.01 -29.62
N ARG A 154 19.53 33.15 -30.11
CA ARG A 154 19.10 33.16 -31.52
C ARG A 154 18.44 34.46 -31.94
N TYR A 155 17.69 35.11 -31.05
CA TYR A 155 17.01 36.36 -31.32
C TYR A 155 18.00 37.53 -31.46
N GLU A 156 19.03 37.57 -30.61
CA GLU A 156 20.12 38.55 -30.70
C GLU A 156 21.01 38.30 -31.94
N GLU A 157 21.27 37.04 -32.31
CA GLU A 157 21.94 36.70 -33.59
C GLU A 157 21.12 37.17 -34.81
N HIS A 158 19.80 37.00 -34.81
CA HIS A 158 18.94 37.51 -35.89
C HIS A 158 18.95 39.05 -35.97
N LYS A 159 18.92 39.74 -34.83
CA LYS A 159 19.03 41.21 -34.80
C LYS A 159 20.36 41.68 -35.39
N THR A 160 21.47 41.12 -34.93
CA THR A 160 22.81 41.51 -35.42
C THR A 160 22.95 41.28 -36.93
N THR A 161 22.40 40.20 -37.47
CA THR A 161 22.42 39.92 -38.91
C THR A 161 21.55 40.87 -39.74
N VAL A 162 20.42 41.34 -39.20
CA VAL A 162 19.50 42.29 -39.88
C VAL A 162 20.02 43.72 -39.83
N TYR A 163 20.62 44.15 -38.71
CA TYR A 163 21.18 45.51 -38.57
C TYR A 163 22.59 45.64 -39.14
N PHE A 164 23.34 44.53 -39.26
CA PHE A 164 24.64 44.46 -39.90
C PHE A 164 24.71 43.22 -40.81
N PRO A 165 24.21 43.31 -42.07
CA PRO A 165 24.32 42.20 -42.99
C PRO A 165 25.81 41.99 -43.30
N ARG A 166 26.32 40.79 -42.98
CA ARG A 166 27.70 40.42 -43.29
C ARG A 166 27.88 40.48 -44.81
N SER A 167 28.65 41.45 -45.28
CA SER A 167 29.03 41.59 -46.68
C SER A 167 29.83 40.37 -47.13
N THR A 168 29.27 39.61 -48.08
CA THR A 168 29.97 38.59 -48.86
C THR A 168 30.79 39.26 -49.96
N GLU A 169 32.11 39.31 -49.81
CA GLU A 169 33.09 39.43 -50.91
C GLU A 169 34.32 38.59 -50.49
N ALA A 170 34.47 37.34 -50.93
CA ALA A 170 34.91 36.88 -52.25
C ALA A 170 36.39 37.23 -52.57
N GLU A 171 37.27 36.25 -52.31
CA GLU A 171 38.19 35.63 -53.29
C GLU A 171 39.16 36.50 -54.14
N SER A 172 40.46 36.13 -54.06
CA SER A 172 41.56 36.37 -55.03
C SER A 172 42.03 37.83 -55.19
N THR A 173 43.31 38.18 -55.15
CA THR A 173 44.26 37.86 -56.23
C THR A 173 45.70 38.21 -55.83
N ASP A 174 46.55 37.19 -55.87
CA ASP A 174 48.00 37.28 -56.09
C ASP A 174 48.29 37.90 -57.47
N LYS A 175 49.06 39.00 -57.57
CA LYS A 175 50.03 39.26 -58.66
C LYS A 175 51.06 40.33 -58.29
N ASN A 176 52.33 39.92 -58.37
CA ASN A 176 53.56 40.70 -58.43
C ASN A 176 53.65 41.74 -59.58
N ASN A 177 54.60 42.67 -59.40
CA ASN A 177 55.32 43.53 -60.36
C ASN A 177 54.63 44.80 -60.90
N GLN A 178 55.13 45.98 -60.46
CA GLN A 178 56.03 46.83 -61.25
C GLN A 178 56.80 47.80 -60.35
#